data_AF-A0A8H3LED7-F1
#
_entry.id   AF-A0A8H3LED7-F1
#
_cell.length_a   1.000
_cell.length_b   1.000
_cell.length_c   1.000
_cell.angle_alpha   90.00
_cell.angle_beta   90.00
_cell.angle_gamma   90.00
#
_symmetry.space_group_name_H-M   'P 1'
#
loop_
_entity.id
_entity.type
_entity.pdbx_description
1 polymer ?
#
loop_
_entity_poly.entity_id
_entity_poly.type
_entity_poly.pdbx_seq_one_letter_code
_entity_poly.pdbx_strand_id
1 'polypeptide(L)'
;MSYKITFKIFVKEVEEPIFTVKKNSTISLDSLMETIKKHKPEVFTIFKDDDILKLWKVSDEEIPHLFNNTTTKMEEITAQNIESNVSQQHVNVYVQPVSENKFEFCIPCMKYISATTKSQHNKSVTHKENESIANITEEESQQSGKELVITIVNQAERLGFHLNKFSSWLISISTELLPTQSSEYWINSYVTDYVLENANFWDENSLPRDWLLKCFDITEETADIIINQVSEEYLKKQSPLYWIQNWIKQQTNQPSPEFLTFIENAKENALCYYQGALYSRPIYVVDKRPDIKETNEINHLLATEFGQQTNESSLFYHTTNIYGAERIITQGIDFGECNRRQDFGGTTVSYYLNDNFKRAIEFGRHRYIKSCAIIVYYIPVTLLEQHDHLDLGEDNNKWKKVVHRSRSGLSNEVDDYDSAYGPQATNGAKLLNDPNLTLKASVGKNQLAIKTRKLSKKVDSNIVGVIIYRN
;
A
#
# COMPACT_ATOMS: atom_id res chain seq x y z
N MET A 1 6.41 -9.78 -40.34
CA MET A 1 5.89 -10.92 -39.54
C MET A 1 4.63 -10.47 -38.85
N SER A 2 3.51 -11.08 -39.18
CA SER A 2 2.18 -10.79 -38.64
C SER A 2 1.92 -11.63 -37.38
N TYR A 3 1.56 -10.97 -36.27
CA TYR A 3 0.98 -11.64 -35.11
C TYR A 3 -0.48 -11.26 -34.98
N LYS A 4 -1.31 -12.27 -34.80
CA LYS A 4 -2.77 -12.19 -34.67
C LYS A 4 -3.10 -12.22 -33.17
N ILE A 5 -3.69 -11.15 -32.64
CA ILE A 5 -4.20 -11.13 -31.28
C ILE A 5 -5.71 -11.31 -31.35
N THR A 6 -6.23 -12.28 -30.61
CA THR A 6 -7.67 -12.59 -30.51
C THR A 6 -8.17 -12.15 -29.15
N PHE A 7 -9.23 -11.34 -29.11
CA PHE A 7 -9.93 -10.97 -27.87
C PHE A 7 -11.27 -11.72 -27.79
N LYS A 8 -11.62 -12.23 -26.61
CA LYS A 8 -12.97 -12.72 -26.29
C LYS A 8 -13.77 -11.58 -25.67
N ILE A 9 -14.94 -11.29 -26.23
CA ILE A 9 -15.87 -10.26 -25.76
C ILE A 9 -16.98 -10.96 -24.96
N PHE A 10 -17.25 -10.48 -23.76
CA PHE A 10 -18.50 -10.78 -23.05
C PHE A 10 -19.54 -9.77 -23.52
N VAL A 11 -20.60 -10.25 -24.17
CA VAL A 11 -21.72 -9.41 -24.60
C VAL A 11 -22.75 -9.43 -23.48
N LYS A 12 -22.94 -8.30 -22.82
CA LYS A 12 -24.21 -7.95 -22.19
C LYS A 12 -24.69 -6.68 -22.90
N GLU A 13 -25.96 -6.65 -23.26
CA GLU A 13 -26.61 -5.67 -24.15
C GLU A 13 -26.14 -4.24 -23.88
N VAL A 14 -25.72 -3.53 -24.93
CA VAL A 14 -25.26 -2.14 -24.85
C VAL A 14 -26.16 -1.26 -25.70
N GLU A 15 -26.73 -0.21 -25.10
CA GLU A 15 -27.48 0.86 -25.77
C GLU A 15 -26.54 1.78 -26.58
N GLU A 16 -27.07 2.46 -27.60
CA GLU A 16 -26.34 3.30 -28.58
C GLU A 16 -25.36 4.33 -27.98
N PRO A 17 -24.26 4.68 -28.70
CA PRO A 17 -23.25 5.62 -28.22
C PRO A 17 -23.81 7.04 -28.08
N ILE A 18 -23.54 7.68 -26.94
CA ILE A 18 -24.03 9.04 -26.63
C ILE A 18 -23.29 10.10 -27.45
N PHE A 19 -22.04 9.83 -27.80
CA PHE A 19 -21.22 10.77 -28.56
C PHE A 19 -20.12 10.08 -29.38
N THR A 20 -19.78 10.67 -30.53
CA THR A 20 -18.85 10.12 -31.53
C THR A 20 -17.94 11.22 -32.07
N VAL A 21 -16.61 11.07 -31.91
CA VAL A 21 -15.63 12.01 -32.50
C VAL A 21 -14.76 11.31 -33.53
N LYS A 22 -14.60 11.92 -34.70
CA LYS A 22 -13.69 11.45 -35.75
C LYS A 22 -12.26 11.89 -35.47
N LYS A 23 -11.30 11.03 -35.80
CA LYS A 23 -9.86 11.33 -35.77
C LYS A 23 -9.53 12.66 -36.47
N ASN A 24 -8.61 13.42 -35.85
CA ASN A 24 -8.17 14.77 -36.23
C ASN A 24 -9.23 15.87 -36.11
N SER A 25 -10.31 15.62 -35.36
CA SER A 25 -11.26 16.65 -34.96
C SER A 25 -10.89 17.17 -33.57
N THR A 26 -10.80 18.48 -33.39
CA THR A 26 -10.64 19.10 -32.08
C THR A 26 -12.03 19.30 -31.48
N ILE A 27 -12.27 18.77 -30.29
CA ILE A 27 -13.46 19.11 -29.51
C ILE A 27 -13.05 20.08 -28.41
N SER A 28 -13.83 21.13 -28.20
CA SER A 28 -13.60 22.01 -27.06
C SER A 28 -13.98 21.29 -25.78
N LEU A 29 -13.22 21.53 -24.71
CA LEU A 29 -13.51 21.01 -23.39
C LEU A 29 -14.93 21.41 -22.95
N ASP A 30 -15.38 22.61 -23.32
CA ASP A 30 -16.73 23.09 -23.03
C ASP A 30 -17.83 22.25 -23.70
N SER A 31 -17.66 21.84 -24.96
CA SER A 31 -18.62 20.95 -25.65
C SER A 31 -18.68 19.55 -25.02
N LEU A 32 -17.53 19.04 -24.57
CA LEU A 32 -17.46 17.77 -23.85
C LEU A 32 -18.15 17.87 -22.48
N MET A 33 -17.89 18.96 -21.75
CA MET A 33 -18.46 19.22 -20.43
C MET A 33 -19.96 19.52 -20.49
N GLU A 34 -20.47 20.21 -21.51
CA GLU A 34 -21.91 20.38 -21.73
C GLU A 34 -22.60 19.04 -22.00
N THR A 35 -21.97 18.16 -22.78
CA THR A 35 -22.50 16.82 -23.07
C THR A 35 -22.59 15.96 -21.81
N ILE A 36 -21.54 16.00 -20.97
CA ILE A 36 -21.51 15.32 -19.66
C ILE A 36 -22.56 15.91 -18.71
N LYS A 37 -22.65 17.26 -18.63
CA LYS A 37 -23.65 17.94 -17.79
C LYS A 37 -25.09 17.63 -18.21
N LYS A 38 -25.35 17.51 -19.51
CA LYS A 38 -26.69 17.16 -20.05
C LYS A 38 -27.13 15.74 -19.65
N HIS A 39 -26.20 14.85 -19.35
CA HIS A 39 -26.47 13.43 -19.07
C HIS A 39 -26.28 13.02 -17.59
N LYS A 40 -26.19 14.00 -16.65
CA LYS A 40 -25.92 13.79 -15.19
C LYS A 40 -24.53 13.19 -14.90
N PRO A 41 -24.02 13.29 -13.65
CA PRO A 41 -22.70 12.72 -13.30
C PRO A 41 -22.80 11.20 -13.18
N GLU A 42 -22.67 10.53 -14.32
CA GLU A 42 -22.67 9.06 -14.42
C GLU A 42 -21.26 8.56 -14.79
N VAL A 43 -20.99 7.28 -14.58
CA VAL A 43 -19.72 6.65 -14.96
C VAL A 43 -19.72 6.38 -16.47
N PHE A 44 -18.72 6.91 -17.18
CA PHE A 44 -18.58 6.72 -18.62
C PHE A 44 -17.43 5.77 -18.95
N THR A 45 -17.62 4.94 -19.97
CA THR A 45 -16.54 4.14 -20.55
C THR A 45 -16.21 4.66 -21.96
N ILE A 46 -14.93 4.88 -22.22
CA ILE A 46 -14.43 5.31 -23.53
C ILE A 46 -14.03 4.07 -24.33
N PHE A 47 -14.64 3.88 -25.48
CA PHE A 47 -14.25 2.86 -26.45
C PHE A 47 -13.56 3.53 -27.63
N LYS A 48 -12.43 2.95 -28.03
CA LYS A 48 -11.73 3.31 -29.26
C LYS A 48 -11.96 2.23 -30.29
N ASP A 49 -12.60 2.62 -31.38
CA ASP A 49 -12.90 1.74 -32.52
C ASP A 49 -12.30 2.39 -33.77
N ASP A 50 -11.22 1.81 -34.27
CA ASP A 50 -10.36 2.31 -35.36
C ASP A 50 -9.97 3.80 -35.23
N ASP A 51 -10.75 4.69 -35.85
CA ASP A 51 -10.53 6.14 -35.97
C ASP A 51 -11.60 6.98 -35.25
N ILE A 52 -12.38 6.35 -34.37
CA ILE A 52 -13.53 6.97 -33.71
C ILE A 52 -13.46 6.73 -32.20
N LEU A 53 -13.62 7.80 -31.44
CA LEU A 53 -13.80 7.75 -30.00
C LEU A 53 -15.30 7.73 -29.68
N LYS A 54 -15.76 6.70 -28.96
CA LYS A 54 -17.17 6.52 -28.58
C LYS A 54 -17.30 6.57 -27.06
N LEU A 55 -18.23 7.38 -26.57
CA LEU A 55 -18.56 7.48 -25.14
C LEU A 55 -19.84 6.69 -24.85
N TRP A 56 -19.79 5.81 -23.86
CA TRP A 56 -20.92 4.95 -23.47
C TRP A 56 -21.28 5.21 -22.01
N LYS A 57 -22.58 5.20 -21.73
CA LYS A 57 -23.16 5.29 -20.38
C LYS A 57 -23.19 3.92 -19.74
N VAL A 58 -22.80 3.86 -18.47
CA VAL A 58 -22.95 2.66 -17.63
C VAL A 58 -24.25 2.82 -16.83
N SER A 59 -25.19 1.89 -16.94
CA SER A 59 -26.48 1.98 -16.27
C SER A 59 -26.35 1.85 -14.75
N ASP A 60 -26.91 2.80 -14.02
CA ASP A 60 -26.89 2.91 -12.56
C ASP A 60 -27.72 1.81 -11.87
N GLU A 61 -27.12 1.13 -10.90
CA GLU A 61 -27.82 0.77 -9.66
C GLU A 61 -26.98 1.26 -8.45
N GLU A 62 -27.49 2.36 -7.88
CA GLU A 62 -27.37 2.87 -6.50
C GLU A 62 -26.07 3.55 -5.99
N ILE A 63 -26.03 4.90 -5.99
CA ILE A 63 -25.55 5.71 -4.85
C ILE A 63 -26.37 7.04 -4.73
N PRO A 64 -27.03 7.32 -3.58
CA PRO A 64 -27.78 8.56 -3.36
C PRO A 64 -27.04 9.64 -2.55
N HIS A 65 -27.16 10.88 -3.05
CA HIS A 65 -27.27 12.21 -2.40
C HIS A 65 -26.13 12.78 -1.54
N LEU A 66 -26.16 14.13 -1.36
CA LEU A 66 -25.29 15.07 -0.60
C LEU A 66 -24.37 15.91 -1.54
N PHE A 67 -24.28 17.24 -1.57
CA PHE A 67 -24.81 18.41 -0.83
C PHE A 67 -24.64 19.70 -1.69
N ASN A 68 -25.28 20.80 -1.28
CA ASN A 68 -25.33 22.14 -1.90
C ASN A 68 -24.16 23.10 -1.52
N ASN A 69 -23.90 24.07 -2.43
CA ASN A 69 -23.34 25.43 -2.28
C ASN A 69 -21.85 25.53 -1.84
N THR A 70 -20.94 26.30 -2.45
CA THR A 70 -21.02 27.71 -2.88
C THR A 70 -19.80 28.08 -3.75
N THR A 71 -19.98 29.11 -4.58
CA THR A 71 -19.11 29.81 -5.55
C THR A 71 -17.63 30.04 -5.15
N THR A 72 -16.67 29.96 -6.11
CA THR A 72 -15.68 31.01 -6.47
C THR A 72 -14.71 30.59 -7.63
N LYS A 73 -14.56 31.52 -8.60
CA LYS A 73 -13.55 31.80 -9.65
C LYS A 73 -12.79 30.69 -10.41
N MET A 74 -12.89 30.75 -11.74
CA MET A 74 -12.12 30.00 -12.74
C MET A 74 -10.82 30.74 -13.13
N GLU A 75 -9.71 30.00 -13.23
CA GLU A 75 -8.53 30.38 -14.02
C GLU A 75 -8.31 29.31 -15.11
N GLU A 76 -7.93 29.78 -16.30
CA GLU A 76 -7.89 29.07 -17.57
C GLU A 76 -6.54 28.35 -17.76
N ILE A 77 -6.55 27.04 -18.02
CA ILE A 77 -5.35 26.26 -18.36
C ILE A 77 -5.41 25.88 -19.84
N THR A 78 -4.43 26.34 -20.61
CA THR A 78 -4.30 26.06 -22.06
C THR A 78 -3.32 24.90 -22.27
N ALA A 79 -3.74 23.84 -22.96
CA ALA A 79 -2.87 22.72 -23.33
C ALA A 79 -2.35 22.89 -24.78
N GLN A 80 -1.03 22.88 -24.98
CA GLN A 80 -0.41 22.85 -26.32
C GLN A 80 0.29 21.51 -26.60
N ASN A 81 -0.16 20.87 -27.68
CA ASN A 81 0.52 20.00 -28.64
C ASN A 81 1.48 18.90 -28.14
N ILE A 82 0.98 17.66 -28.15
CA ILE A 82 1.80 16.45 -28.19
C ILE A 82 1.59 15.79 -29.56
N GLU A 83 2.62 15.84 -30.42
CA GLU A 83 2.69 15.03 -31.64
C GLU A 83 3.16 13.61 -31.32
N SER A 84 2.52 12.66 -32.00
CA SER A 84 2.53 11.22 -31.74
C SER A 84 3.77 10.49 -32.28
N ASN A 85 4.23 9.46 -31.55
CA ASN A 85 4.64 8.16 -32.11
C ASN A 85 4.87 7.10 -31.02
N VAL A 86 3.82 6.42 -30.54
CA VAL A 86 3.95 5.10 -29.87
C VAL A 86 2.71 4.25 -30.17
N SER A 87 2.94 2.98 -30.50
CA SER A 87 1.94 1.92 -30.70
C SER A 87 1.18 1.56 -29.42
N GLN A 88 -0.14 1.40 -29.55
CA GLN A 88 -1.09 0.75 -28.64
C GLN A 88 -0.62 0.53 -27.19
N GLN A 89 -1.05 1.43 -26.30
CA GLN A 89 -1.12 1.17 -24.87
C GLN A 89 -2.51 1.51 -24.36
N HIS A 90 -3.01 0.66 -23.48
CA HIS A 90 -4.24 0.88 -22.74
C HIS A 90 -3.93 1.88 -21.62
N VAL A 91 -4.62 3.01 -21.60
CA VAL A 91 -4.50 4.00 -20.52
C VAL A 91 -5.77 3.96 -19.69
N ASN A 92 -5.67 3.43 -18.48
CA ASN A 92 -6.73 3.58 -17.49
C ASN A 92 -6.60 4.99 -16.90
N VAL A 93 -7.57 5.86 -17.20
CA VAL A 93 -7.64 7.21 -16.62
C VAL A 93 -8.47 7.12 -15.35
N TYR A 94 -7.85 7.39 -14.22
CA TYR A 94 -8.55 7.48 -12.95
C TYR A 94 -9.00 8.92 -12.75
N VAL A 95 -10.31 9.10 -12.59
CA VAL A 95 -10.92 10.41 -12.35
C VAL A 95 -11.30 10.47 -10.88
N GLN A 96 -10.62 11.34 -10.12
CA GLN A 96 -10.95 11.56 -8.73
C GLN A 96 -11.58 12.95 -8.57
N PRO A 97 -12.80 13.06 -8.02
CA PRO A 97 -13.37 14.35 -7.69
C PRO A 97 -12.62 14.94 -6.49
N VAL A 98 -12.04 16.13 -6.69
CA VAL A 98 -11.32 16.89 -5.65
C VAL A 98 -12.23 17.97 -5.06
N SER A 99 -13.19 18.48 -5.85
CA SER A 99 -14.30 19.31 -5.38
C SER A 99 -15.46 19.30 -6.38
N GLU A 100 -16.56 19.98 -6.05
CA GLU A 100 -17.84 20.04 -6.79
C GLU A 100 -17.70 20.34 -8.30
N ASN A 101 -16.60 21.00 -8.71
CA ASN A 101 -16.29 21.29 -10.12
C ASN A 101 -14.83 21.02 -10.50
N LYS A 102 -14.07 20.28 -9.67
CA LYS A 102 -12.66 19.96 -9.93
C LYS A 102 -12.46 18.45 -9.95
N PHE A 103 -12.03 17.96 -11.11
CA PHE A 103 -11.61 16.58 -11.29
C PHE A 103 -10.10 16.55 -11.52
N GLU A 104 -9.40 15.69 -10.79
CA GLU A 104 -8.03 15.36 -11.12
C GLU A 104 -8.00 14.08 -11.93
N PHE A 105 -7.26 14.14 -13.04
CA PHE A 105 -7.02 13.02 -13.93
C PHE A 105 -5.63 12.48 -13.65
N CYS A 106 -5.56 11.24 -13.20
CA CYS A 106 -4.28 10.57 -12.99
C CYS A 106 -4.04 9.60 -14.15
N ILE A 107 -3.02 9.89 -14.95
CA ILE A 107 -2.54 9.02 -16.03
C ILE A 107 -1.20 8.43 -15.57
N PRO A 108 -1.06 7.11 -15.41
CA PRO A 108 0.23 6.51 -15.11
C PRO A 108 1.10 6.56 -16.37
N CYS A 109 2.11 7.43 -16.42
CA CYS A 109 3.07 7.48 -17.52
C CYS A 109 4.17 6.42 -17.32
N MET A 110 4.33 5.51 -18.29
CA MET A 110 5.54 4.69 -18.46
C MET A 110 6.25 4.99 -19.78
N LYS A 111 7.59 5.07 -19.66
CA LYS A 111 8.66 5.12 -20.67
C LYS A 111 8.85 6.41 -21.49
N TYR A 112 10.02 7.03 -21.29
CA TYR A 112 10.69 7.83 -22.32
C TYR A 112 11.81 7.03 -22.99
N ILE A 113 11.79 7.04 -24.33
CA ILE A 113 12.94 6.78 -25.20
C ILE A 113 13.61 8.13 -25.43
N SER A 114 14.93 8.21 -25.17
CA SER A 114 15.70 9.44 -25.39
C SER A 114 15.89 9.73 -26.88
N ALA A 115 15.74 10.99 -27.28
CA ALA A 115 16.23 11.50 -28.56
C ALA A 115 16.85 12.88 -28.34
N THR A 116 18.13 13.00 -28.70
CA THR A 116 18.90 14.24 -28.65
C THR A 116 18.72 14.99 -29.96
N THR A 117 18.40 16.30 -29.93
CA THR A 117 18.50 17.17 -31.11
C THR A 117 19.22 18.47 -30.78
N LYS A 118 20.30 18.73 -31.53
CA LYS A 118 20.98 20.03 -31.64
C LYS A 118 20.21 20.95 -32.60
N SER A 119 20.08 22.24 -32.28
CA SER A 119 20.00 23.36 -33.24
C SER A 119 20.08 24.68 -32.45
N GLN A 120 21.16 25.47 -32.52
CA GLN A 120 21.42 26.60 -33.45
C GLN A 120 20.42 27.77 -33.42
N HIS A 121 21.01 28.96 -33.23
CA HIS A 121 20.47 30.32 -33.06
C HIS A 121 19.44 30.82 -34.07
N ASN A 122 18.54 31.72 -33.61
CA ASN A 122 18.50 33.13 -34.06
C ASN A 122 17.69 34.07 -33.13
N LYS A 123 18.16 35.32 -33.01
CA LYS A 123 17.59 36.51 -32.32
C LYS A 123 16.33 37.02 -33.06
N SER A 124 15.38 37.82 -32.54
CA SER A 124 15.48 39.06 -31.73
C SER A 124 14.10 39.56 -31.19
N VAL A 125 14.09 40.18 -29.99
CA VAL A 125 13.49 41.51 -29.59
C VAL A 125 11.96 41.69 -29.74
N THR A 126 11.11 42.18 -28.81
CA THR A 126 11.16 42.71 -27.42
C THR A 126 9.70 42.81 -26.91
N HIS A 127 9.44 42.50 -25.65
CA HIS A 127 8.53 43.28 -24.78
C HIS A 127 8.88 43.00 -23.31
N LYS A 128 9.67 43.92 -22.73
CA LYS A 128 9.98 43.98 -21.30
C LYS A 128 8.79 44.59 -20.59
N GLU A 129 8.12 43.83 -19.71
CA GLU A 129 7.56 44.33 -18.45
C GLU A 129 6.86 43.25 -17.59
N ASN A 130 6.72 42.01 -18.08
CA ASN A 130 6.21 40.88 -17.26
C ASN A 130 7.28 39.84 -16.83
N GLU A 131 8.55 40.01 -17.24
CA GLU A 131 9.63 39.04 -16.96
C GLU A 131 10.05 38.99 -15.48
N SER A 132 9.80 40.02 -14.66
CA SER A 132 10.35 40.04 -13.30
C SER A 132 9.55 39.22 -12.29
N ILE A 133 8.27 38.93 -12.54
CA ILE A 133 7.44 38.13 -11.60
C ILE A 133 7.46 36.65 -11.99
N ALA A 134 7.45 36.34 -13.30
CA ALA A 134 7.59 34.97 -13.81
C ALA A 134 8.98 34.38 -13.53
N ASN A 135 10.06 35.17 -13.63
CA ASN A 135 11.40 34.70 -13.30
C ASN A 135 11.59 34.43 -11.79
N ILE A 136 10.90 35.16 -10.91
CA ILE A 136 10.97 34.91 -9.46
C ILE A 136 10.26 33.61 -9.10
N THR A 137 9.12 33.30 -9.74
CA THR A 137 8.38 32.05 -9.50
C THR A 137 9.03 30.83 -10.16
N GLU A 138 9.67 30.99 -11.32
CA GLU A 138 10.51 29.93 -11.92
C GLU A 138 11.79 29.67 -11.14
N GLU A 139 12.48 30.71 -10.64
CA GLU A 139 13.70 30.52 -9.83
C GLU A 139 13.39 29.88 -8.47
N GLU A 140 12.29 30.27 -7.80
CA GLU A 140 11.86 29.67 -6.53
C GLU A 140 11.38 28.22 -6.71
N SER A 141 10.64 27.91 -7.78
CA SER A 141 10.21 26.53 -8.09
C SER A 141 11.38 25.63 -8.51
N GLN A 142 12.35 26.16 -9.27
CA GLN A 142 13.59 25.43 -9.59
C GLN A 142 14.47 25.22 -8.36
N GLN A 143 14.51 26.18 -7.43
CA GLN A 143 15.24 26.06 -6.17
C GLN A 143 14.59 25.03 -5.23
N SER A 144 13.25 25.06 -5.11
CA SER A 144 12.47 24.08 -4.35
C SER A 144 12.59 22.67 -4.93
N GLY A 145 12.55 22.51 -6.26
CA GLY A 145 12.76 21.23 -6.93
C GLY A 145 14.16 20.66 -6.68
N LYS A 146 15.20 21.51 -6.69
CA LYS A 146 16.58 21.10 -6.35
C LYS A 146 16.72 20.65 -4.90
N GLU A 147 16.08 21.36 -3.97
CA GLU A 147 16.09 21.02 -2.54
C GLU A 147 15.40 19.67 -2.27
N LEU A 148 14.29 19.40 -2.97
CA LEU A 148 13.59 18.13 -2.89
C LEU A 148 14.42 16.97 -3.45
N VAL A 149 15.10 17.16 -4.59
CA VAL A 149 16.02 16.16 -5.15
C VAL A 149 17.13 15.83 -4.15
N ILE A 150 17.76 16.85 -3.54
CA ILE A 150 18.80 16.65 -2.51
C ILE A 150 18.24 15.86 -1.34
N THR A 151 17.03 16.19 -0.88
CA THR A 151 16.37 15.49 0.24
C THR A 151 16.16 14.01 -0.07
N ILE A 152 15.62 13.68 -1.23
CA ILE A 152 15.36 12.29 -1.64
C ILE A 152 16.67 11.52 -1.82
N VAL A 153 17.70 12.15 -2.43
CA VAL A 153 19.03 11.55 -2.63
C VAL A 153 19.71 11.27 -1.29
N ASN A 154 19.72 12.23 -0.36
CA ASN A 154 20.28 12.04 0.97
C ASN A 154 19.57 10.93 1.74
N GLN A 155 18.25 10.80 1.55
CA GLN A 155 17.49 9.71 2.15
C GLN A 155 17.86 8.36 1.53
N ALA A 156 17.98 8.26 0.20
CA ALA A 156 18.44 7.04 -0.46
C ALA A 156 19.87 6.65 -0.02
N GLU A 157 20.77 7.62 0.16
CA GLU A 157 22.11 7.38 0.69
C GLU A 157 22.07 6.76 2.10
N ARG A 158 21.27 7.34 3.00
CA ARG A 158 21.08 6.83 4.38
C ARG A 158 20.50 5.42 4.40
N LEU A 159 19.69 5.07 3.41
CA LEU A 159 19.17 3.71 3.24
C LEU A 159 20.21 2.74 2.65
N GLY A 160 21.34 3.25 2.19
CA GLY A 160 22.47 2.50 1.63
C GLY A 160 22.42 2.28 0.12
N PHE A 161 21.66 3.07 -0.63
CA PHE A 161 21.67 2.99 -2.10
C PHE A 161 22.90 3.67 -2.69
N HIS A 162 23.49 3.07 -3.72
CA HIS A 162 24.54 3.72 -4.49
C HIS A 162 23.97 4.88 -5.33
N LEU A 163 24.46 6.10 -5.07
CA LEU A 163 23.83 7.32 -5.57
C LEU A 163 23.96 7.55 -7.08
N ASN A 164 24.98 7.02 -7.75
CA ASN A 164 25.24 7.36 -9.15
C ASN A 164 24.05 7.02 -10.07
N LYS A 165 23.48 5.82 -9.90
CA LYS A 165 22.32 5.38 -10.68
C LYS A 165 21.03 6.00 -10.16
N PHE A 166 20.86 6.05 -8.84
CA PHE A 166 19.67 6.62 -8.20
C PHE A 166 19.46 8.10 -8.56
N SER A 167 20.49 8.93 -8.41
CA SER A 167 20.43 10.36 -8.74
C SER A 167 20.16 10.59 -10.22
N SER A 168 20.76 9.79 -11.11
CA SER A 168 20.52 9.88 -12.56
C SER A 168 19.06 9.54 -12.92
N TRP A 169 18.50 8.51 -12.30
CA TRP A 169 17.09 8.16 -12.46
C TRP A 169 16.17 9.25 -11.89
N LEU A 170 16.45 9.77 -10.69
CA LEU A 170 15.62 10.78 -10.05
C LEU A 170 15.58 12.09 -10.86
N ILE A 171 16.73 12.52 -11.41
CA ILE A 171 16.83 13.71 -12.29
C ILE A 171 16.04 13.53 -13.60
N SER A 172 15.78 12.29 -14.03
CA SER A 172 14.95 12.03 -15.21
C SER A 172 13.45 12.25 -14.96
N ILE A 173 13.03 12.36 -13.69
CA ILE A 173 11.66 12.63 -13.30
C ILE A 173 11.41 14.14 -13.40
N SER A 174 10.24 14.52 -13.93
CA SER A 174 9.84 15.93 -13.99
C SER A 174 9.88 16.58 -12.61
N THR A 175 10.47 17.76 -12.52
CA THR A 175 10.51 18.56 -11.29
C THR A 175 9.13 18.95 -10.79
N GLU A 176 8.13 18.95 -11.66
CA GLU A 176 6.72 19.17 -11.30
C GLU A 176 6.09 17.95 -10.64
N LEU A 177 6.55 16.73 -10.96
CA LEU A 177 6.03 15.48 -10.41
C LEU A 177 6.64 15.15 -9.06
N LEU A 178 7.94 15.40 -8.89
CA LEU A 178 8.66 15.11 -7.64
C LEU A 178 7.93 15.55 -6.36
N PRO A 179 7.35 16.77 -6.25
CA PRO A 179 6.66 17.20 -5.03
C PRO A 179 5.31 16.52 -4.79
N THR A 180 4.76 15.80 -5.77
CA THR A 180 3.44 15.15 -5.63
C THR A 180 3.49 13.86 -4.80
N GLN A 181 4.68 13.36 -4.48
CA GLN A 181 4.87 12.08 -3.80
C GLN A 181 5.97 12.17 -2.73
N SER A 182 5.93 11.24 -1.78
CA SER A 182 6.92 11.16 -0.71
C SER A 182 8.26 10.60 -1.20
N SER A 183 9.33 10.86 -0.45
CA SER A 183 10.63 10.21 -0.70
C SER A 183 10.53 8.68 -0.67
N GLU A 184 9.71 8.12 0.23
CA GLU A 184 9.46 6.68 0.29
C GLU A 184 8.87 6.15 -1.02
N TYR A 185 7.91 6.88 -1.61
CA TYR A 185 7.34 6.52 -2.91
C TYR A 185 8.40 6.50 -4.01
N TRP A 186 9.23 7.55 -4.09
CA TRP A 186 10.25 7.64 -5.14
C TRP A 186 11.32 6.56 -4.99
N ILE A 187 11.77 6.29 -3.77
CA ILE A 187 12.77 5.24 -3.52
C ILE A 187 12.18 3.85 -3.84
N ASN A 188 10.93 3.57 -3.45
CA ASN A 188 10.25 2.32 -3.84
C ASN A 188 10.03 2.21 -5.35
N SER A 189 9.75 3.32 -6.03
CA SER A 189 9.59 3.36 -7.49
C SER A 189 10.90 3.04 -8.19
N TYR A 190 12.01 3.62 -7.74
CA TYR A 190 13.35 3.27 -8.22
C TYR A 190 13.63 1.77 -8.05
N VAL A 191 13.39 1.24 -6.84
CA VAL A 191 13.57 -0.19 -6.59
C VAL A 191 12.76 -1.02 -7.57
N THR A 192 11.50 -0.64 -7.81
CA THR A 192 10.56 -1.36 -8.69
C THR A 192 10.98 -1.30 -10.17
N ASP A 193 11.42 -0.13 -10.65
CA ASP A 193 11.84 0.08 -12.04
C ASP A 193 13.12 -0.69 -12.41
N TYR A 194 13.99 -0.92 -11.43
CA TYR A 194 15.24 -1.64 -11.58
C TYR A 194 15.22 -3.05 -10.98
N VAL A 195 14.03 -3.60 -10.68
CA VAL A 195 13.90 -5.00 -10.25
C VAL A 195 14.44 -5.91 -11.34
N LEU A 196 15.52 -6.63 -11.02
CA LEU A 196 15.89 -7.81 -11.81
C LEU A 196 14.79 -8.86 -11.67
N GLU A 197 14.48 -9.62 -12.73
CA GLU A 197 13.42 -10.65 -12.72
C GLU A 197 13.52 -11.61 -11.51
N ASN A 198 14.75 -11.85 -11.04
CA ASN A 198 15.09 -12.71 -9.92
C ASN A 198 14.73 -12.13 -8.55
N ALA A 199 14.40 -10.83 -8.44
CA ALA A 199 14.03 -10.19 -7.18
C ALA A 199 12.56 -10.41 -6.79
N ASN A 200 11.81 -11.18 -7.57
CA ASN A 200 10.46 -11.60 -7.18
C ASN A 200 10.43 -12.98 -6.51
N PHE A 201 11.54 -13.74 -6.57
CA PHE A 201 11.55 -15.16 -6.22
C PHE A 201 12.79 -15.55 -5.42
N TRP A 202 12.59 -16.15 -4.24
CA TRP A 202 13.68 -16.72 -3.44
C TRP A 202 14.49 -17.75 -4.23
N ASP A 203 15.79 -17.51 -4.38
CA ASP A 203 16.75 -18.47 -4.92
C ASP A 203 17.31 -19.33 -3.77
N GLU A 204 16.86 -20.59 -3.68
CA GLU A 204 17.27 -21.53 -2.65
C GLU A 204 18.79 -21.82 -2.64
N ASN A 205 19.51 -21.50 -3.72
CA ASN A 205 20.95 -21.72 -3.83
C ASN A 205 21.81 -20.51 -3.46
N SER A 206 21.18 -19.33 -3.26
CA SER A 206 21.90 -18.10 -2.93
C SER A 206 21.82 -17.81 -1.43
N LEU A 207 22.91 -17.30 -0.84
CA LEU A 207 22.86 -16.73 0.50
C LEU A 207 22.00 -15.45 0.50
N PRO A 208 21.18 -15.18 1.54
CA PRO A 208 20.27 -14.03 1.56
C PRO A 208 20.96 -12.68 1.27
N ARG A 209 22.17 -12.48 1.80
CA ARG A 209 22.98 -11.28 1.59
C ARG A 209 23.40 -11.11 0.14
N ASP A 210 24.07 -12.11 -0.43
CA ASP A 210 24.59 -12.09 -1.79
C ASP A 210 23.46 -11.91 -2.81
N TRP A 211 22.30 -12.47 -2.49
CA TRP A 211 21.11 -12.34 -3.30
C TRP A 211 20.51 -10.93 -3.29
N LEU A 212 20.48 -10.25 -2.13
CA LEU A 212 20.09 -8.84 -2.04
C LEU A 212 21.05 -7.96 -2.86
N LEU A 213 22.36 -8.15 -2.71
CA LEU A 213 23.40 -7.40 -3.44
C LEU A 213 23.37 -7.67 -4.95
N LYS A 214 22.97 -8.87 -5.35
CA LYS A 214 22.76 -9.22 -6.76
C LYS A 214 21.51 -8.53 -7.34
N CYS A 215 20.46 -8.37 -6.53
CA CYS A 215 19.19 -7.82 -6.98
C CYS A 215 19.14 -6.28 -6.95
N PHE A 216 19.85 -5.64 -6.02
CA PHE A 216 19.76 -4.21 -5.79
C PHE A 216 21.14 -3.56 -5.64
N ASP A 217 21.24 -2.31 -6.10
CA ASP A 217 22.44 -1.49 -6.01
C ASP A 217 22.57 -0.83 -4.62
N ILE A 218 22.78 -1.67 -3.60
CA ILE A 218 22.91 -1.28 -2.19
C ILE A 218 24.29 -1.64 -1.62
N THR A 219 24.67 -0.97 -0.53
CA THR A 219 25.90 -1.29 0.19
C THR A 219 25.84 -2.67 0.86
N GLU A 220 27.02 -3.26 1.03
CA GLU A 220 27.22 -4.48 1.83
C GLU A 220 26.69 -4.35 3.26
N GLU A 221 26.95 -3.21 3.91
CA GLU A 221 26.46 -2.91 5.25
C GLU A 221 24.93 -2.95 5.33
N THR A 222 24.24 -2.35 4.37
CA THR A 222 22.77 -2.38 4.32
C THR A 222 22.24 -3.79 4.11
N ALA A 223 22.85 -4.56 3.21
CA ALA A 223 22.45 -5.96 3.03
C ALA A 223 22.60 -6.77 4.34
N ASP A 224 23.72 -6.57 5.05
CA ASP A 224 23.98 -7.19 6.36
C ASP A 224 22.96 -6.77 7.42
N ILE A 225 22.60 -5.49 7.47
CA ILE A 225 21.59 -4.98 8.39
C ILE A 225 20.23 -5.64 8.11
N ILE A 226 19.81 -5.71 6.85
CA ILE A 226 18.52 -6.30 6.47
C ILE A 226 18.44 -7.77 6.90
N ILE A 227 19.48 -8.57 6.62
CA ILE A 227 19.44 -10.00 6.94
C ILE A 227 19.56 -10.28 8.45
N ASN A 228 20.22 -9.39 9.21
CA ASN A 228 20.41 -9.59 10.65
C ASN A 228 19.21 -9.10 11.50
N GLN A 229 18.18 -8.49 10.89
CA GLN A 229 16.98 -8.02 11.60
C GLN A 229 15.89 -9.09 11.79
N VAL A 230 16.00 -10.20 11.08
CA VAL A 230 15.00 -11.27 11.00
C VAL A 230 15.68 -12.62 11.06
N SER A 231 14.96 -13.65 11.50
CA SER A 231 15.52 -15.00 11.54
C SER A 231 15.73 -15.54 10.12
N GLU A 232 16.75 -16.37 9.92
CA GLU A 232 17.05 -16.98 8.62
C GLU A 232 15.85 -17.79 8.07
N GLU A 233 15.14 -18.50 8.94
CA GLU A 233 13.93 -19.25 8.54
C GLU A 233 12.85 -18.32 7.99
N TYR A 234 12.71 -17.12 8.56
CA TYR A 234 11.72 -16.14 8.12
C TYR A 234 12.18 -15.39 6.87
N LEU A 235 13.48 -15.09 6.73
CA LEU A 235 14.08 -14.49 5.53
C LEU A 235 13.71 -15.27 4.26
N LYS A 236 13.86 -16.60 4.32
CA LYS A 236 13.61 -17.51 3.20
C LYS A 236 12.13 -17.61 2.79
N LYS A 237 11.21 -17.03 3.57
CA LYS A 237 9.77 -17.02 3.26
C LYS A 237 9.34 -15.84 2.38
N GLN A 238 10.25 -14.93 2.03
CA GLN A 238 9.94 -13.70 1.29
C GLN A 238 10.97 -13.42 0.19
N SER A 239 10.60 -12.57 -0.78
CA SER A 239 11.47 -12.13 -1.88
C SER A 239 12.46 -11.03 -1.44
N PRO A 240 13.54 -10.72 -2.19
CA PRO A 240 14.41 -9.57 -1.96
C PRO A 240 13.62 -8.29 -2.06
N LEU A 241 12.72 -8.21 -3.04
CA LEU A 241 11.87 -7.06 -3.26
C LEU A 241 11.05 -6.76 -2.01
N TYR A 242 10.44 -7.79 -1.40
CA TYR A 242 9.77 -7.63 -0.12
C TYR A 242 10.72 -7.10 0.96
N TRP A 243 11.93 -7.66 1.07
CA TRP A 243 12.87 -7.26 2.11
C TRP A 243 13.39 -5.83 1.96
N ILE A 244 13.71 -5.40 0.74
CA ILE A 244 14.18 -4.04 0.49
C ILE A 244 13.03 -3.02 0.66
N GLN A 245 11.82 -3.32 0.19
CA GLN A 245 10.66 -2.45 0.38
C GLN A 245 10.30 -2.32 1.85
N ASN A 246 10.36 -3.44 2.59
CA ASN A 246 10.18 -3.41 4.03
C ASN A 246 11.28 -2.61 4.74
N TRP A 247 12.54 -2.72 4.30
CA TRP A 247 13.65 -1.93 4.85
C TRP A 247 13.41 -0.43 4.65
N ILE A 248 13.10 -0.02 3.42
CA ILE A 248 12.74 1.37 3.09
C ILE A 248 11.63 1.84 4.02
N LYS A 249 10.51 1.10 4.07
CA LYS A 249 9.36 1.42 4.91
C LYS A 249 9.74 1.57 6.37
N GLN A 250 10.53 0.66 6.92
CA GLN A 250 10.94 0.71 8.33
C GLN A 250 11.86 1.89 8.65
N GLN A 251 12.64 2.35 7.68
CA GLN A 251 13.55 3.48 7.87
C GLN A 251 12.85 4.82 7.69
N THR A 252 11.91 4.91 6.74
CA THR A 252 11.11 6.12 6.48
C THR A 252 10.02 6.33 7.54
N ASN A 253 9.62 5.27 8.23
CA ASN A 253 8.55 5.28 9.22
C ASN A 253 9.07 4.86 10.61
N GLN A 254 9.53 5.84 11.38
CA GLN A 254 9.97 5.65 12.76
C GLN A 254 8.88 6.02 13.76
N PRO A 255 8.87 5.41 14.96
CA PRO A 255 8.00 5.89 16.04
C PRO A 255 8.34 7.33 16.41
N SER A 256 7.36 8.08 16.91
CA SER A 256 7.58 9.46 17.34
C SER A 256 8.58 9.53 18.51
N PRO A 257 9.35 10.62 18.62
CA PRO A 257 10.22 10.85 19.77
C PRO A 257 9.46 10.79 21.11
N GLU A 258 8.22 11.26 21.13
CA GLU A 258 7.34 11.24 22.31
C GLU A 258 7.02 9.80 22.73
N PHE A 259 6.68 8.92 21.77
CA PHE A 259 6.36 7.53 22.07
C PHE A 259 7.61 6.72 22.45
N LEU A 260 8.75 6.98 21.81
CA LEU A 260 10.03 6.39 22.22
C LEU A 260 10.40 6.79 23.65
N THR A 261 10.31 8.08 23.97
CA THR A 261 10.56 8.60 25.32
C THR A 261 9.61 7.97 26.35
N PHE A 262 8.35 7.77 25.99
CA PHE A 262 7.39 7.05 26.84
C PHE A 262 7.83 5.60 27.09
N ILE A 263 8.21 4.86 26.04
CA ILE A 263 8.66 3.48 26.16
C ILE A 263 9.93 3.41 27.00
N GLU A 264 10.90 4.28 26.80
CA GLU A 264 12.18 4.31 27.54
C GLU A 264 11.99 4.61 29.03
N ASN A 265 11.07 5.51 29.36
CA ASN A 265 10.79 5.88 30.75
C ASN A 265 9.78 4.95 31.45
N ALA A 266 9.18 4.00 30.72
CA ALA A 266 8.28 3.03 31.32
C ALA A 266 9.02 2.18 32.37
N LYS A 267 8.35 1.97 33.51
CA LYS A 267 8.88 1.05 34.54
C LYS A 267 8.79 -0.38 34.02
N GLU A 268 9.87 -1.12 34.22
CA GLU A 268 9.96 -2.53 33.83
C GLU A 268 8.81 -3.34 34.48
N ASN A 269 8.19 -4.21 33.69
CA ASN A 269 7.15 -5.14 34.14
C ASN A 269 5.96 -4.44 34.83
N ALA A 270 5.67 -3.20 34.42
CA ALA A 270 4.57 -2.40 34.94
C ALA A 270 3.57 -2.02 33.84
N LEU A 271 2.31 -1.86 34.25
CA LEU A 271 1.27 -1.29 33.41
C LEU A 271 1.44 0.23 33.35
N CYS A 272 1.53 0.74 32.14
CA CYS A 272 1.68 2.16 31.82
C CYS A 272 0.53 2.59 30.91
N TYR A 273 0.30 3.91 30.81
CA TYR A 273 -0.71 4.49 29.93
C TYR A 273 -0.09 5.60 29.11
N TYR A 274 -0.21 5.51 27.79
CA TYR A 274 0.29 6.54 26.88
C TYR A 274 -0.79 7.60 26.65
N GLN A 275 -0.48 8.86 26.94
CA GLN A 275 -1.44 9.96 26.86
C GLN A 275 -1.90 10.25 25.41
N GLY A 276 -1.05 9.97 24.42
CA GLY A 276 -1.40 10.16 23.00
C GLY A 276 -2.32 9.07 22.44
N ALA A 277 -2.72 8.06 23.23
CA ALA A 277 -3.55 6.96 22.76
C ALA A 277 -4.98 7.41 22.45
N LEU A 278 -5.54 6.89 21.34
CA LEU A 278 -6.93 7.11 20.93
C LEU A 278 -7.91 6.60 21.98
N TYR A 279 -7.59 5.45 22.58
CA TYR A 279 -8.28 4.88 23.71
C TYR A 279 -7.28 4.69 24.85
N SER A 280 -7.65 5.10 26.06
CA SER A 280 -6.81 4.87 27.24
C SER A 280 -6.77 3.37 27.54
N ARG A 281 -5.72 2.70 27.07
CA ARG A 281 -5.50 1.26 27.21
C ARG A 281 -4.17 0.98 27.92
N PRO A 282 -4.12 -0.07 28.75
CA PRO A 282 -2.90 -0.43 29.44
C PRO A 282 -1.84 -0.91 28.44
N ILE A 283 -0.61 -0.43 28.63
CA ILE A 283 0.59 -0.87 27.92
C ILE A 283 1.51 -1.52 28.94
N TYR A 284 1.80 -2.80 28.75
CA TYR A 284 2.74 -3.56 29.56
C TYR A 284 4.10 -3.58 28.86
N VAL A 285 5.11 -2.92 29.45
CA VAL A 285 6.47 -2.84 28.88
C VAL A 285 7.36 -3.89 29.55
N VAL A 286 8.07 -4.65 28.72
CA VAL A 286 8.84 -5.83 29.11
C VAL A 286 10.28 -5.70 28.61
N ASP A 287 11.26 -5.84 29.51
CA ASP A 287 12.69 -5.62 29.22
C ASP A 287 13.38 -6.93 28.87
N LYS A 288 12.79 -7.65 27.92
CA LYS A 288 13.34 -8.90 27.42
C LYS A 288 12.85 -9.18 26.02
N ARG A 289 13.51 -10.12 25.35
CA ARG A 289 12.99 -10.70 24.11
C ARG A 289 11.75 -11.56 24.41
N PRO A 290 10.74 -11.56 23.52
CA PRO A 290 9.58 -12.43 23.67
C PRO A 290 10.02 -13.89 23.77
N ASP A 291 9.50 -14.69 24.72
CA ASP A 291 9.78 -16.13 24.86
C ASP A 291 8.49 -16.94 24.79
N ILE A 292 8.45 -17.97 23.94
CA ILE A 292 7.28 -18.84 23.78
C ILE A 292 6.99 -19.69 25.02
N LYS A 293 7.99 -19.87 25.90
CA LYS A 293 7.84 -20.60 27.18
C LYS A 293 7.29 -19.72 28.29
N GLU A 294 7.44 -18.41 28.17
CA GLU A 294 6.99 -17.43 29.16
C GLU A 294 5.84 -16.64 28.54
N THR A 295 4.61 -17.06 28.81
CA THR A 295 3.39 -16.41 28.30
C THR A 295 2.65 -15.64 29.39
N ASN A 296 3.35 -15.25 30.45
CA ASN A 296 2.73 -14.65 31.64
C ASN A 296 2.43 -13.16 31.47
N GLU A 297 3.03 -12.51 30.47
CA GLU A 297 2.88 -11.08 30.19
C GLU A 297 1.41 -10.73 29.91
N ILE A 298 0.69 -11.61 29.20
CA ILE A 298 -0.73 -11.43 28.94
C ILE A 298 -1.56 -11.40 30.23
N ASN A 299 -1.15 -12.14 31.27
CA ASN A 299 -1.89 -12.20 32.53
C ASN A 299 -1.93 -10.83 33.23
N HIS A 300 -0.91 -9.98 33.02
CA HIS A 300 -0.93 -8.61 33.53
C HIS A 300 -2.01 -7.76 32.87
N LEU A 301 -2.25 -7.93 31.57
CA LEU A 301 -3.36 -7.29 30.87
C LEU A 301 -4.70 -7.89 31.28
N LEU A 302 -4.79 -9.22 31.43
CA LEU A 302 -6.01 -9.91 31.82
C LEU A 302 -6.45 -9.59 33.26
N ALA A 303 -5.53 -9.20 34.14
CA ALA A 303 -5.82 -8.76 35.49
C ALA A 303 -6.45 -7.35 35.57
N THR A 304 -6.40 -6.57 34.48
CA THR A 304 -7.00 -5.23 34.43
C THR A 304 -8.52 -5.28 34.28
N GLU A 305 -9.21 -4.16 34.52
CA GLU A 305 -10.66 -4.06 34.31
C GLU A 305 -11.09 -4.41 32.88
N PHE A 306 -10.25 -4.13 31.89
CA PHE A 306 -10.50 -4.46 30.49
C PHE A 306 -10.37 -5.97 30.25
N GLY A 307 -9.36 -6.58 30.85
CA GLY A 307 -9.10 -8.01 30.76
C GLY A 307 -10.15 -8.87 31.46
N GLN A 308 -10.63 -8.44 32.62
CA GLN A 308 -11.63 -9.16 33.42
C GLN A 308 -13.00 -9.30 32.73
N GLN A 309 -13.28 -8.47 31.73
CA GLN A 309 -14.52 -8.51 30.93
C GLN A 309 -14.42 -9.46 29.73
N THR A 310 -13.27 -10.08 29.51
CA THR A 310 -12.99 -10.93 28.35
C THR A 310 -13.13 -12.42 28.65
N ASN A 311 -13.24 -13.21 27.60
CA ASN A 311 -13.01 -14.65 27.67
C ASN A 311 -11.82 -15.02 26.76
N GLU A 312 -11.03 -16.00 27.19
CA GLU A 312 -9.78 -16.37 26.51
C GLU A 312 -10.00 -16.83 25.06
N SER A 313 -11.11 -17.52 24.78
CA SER A 313 -11.46 -18.02 23.44
C SER A 313 -11.80 -16.92 22.43
N SER A 314 -11.97 -15.67 22.87
CA SER A 314 -12.25 -14.51 22.01
C SER A 314 -11.09 -13.51 21.98
N LEU A 315 -9.91 -13.90 22.49
CA LEU A 315 -8.72 -13.06 22.43
C LEU A 315 -7.98 -13.27 21.11
N PHE A 316 -7.64 -12.14 20.49
CA PHE A 316 -6.91 -12.10 19.23
C PHE A 316 -5.69 -11.18 19.35
N TYR A 317 -4.63 -11.52 18.64
CA TYR A 317 -3.30 -10.96 18.84
C TYR A 317 -2.71 -10.47 17.53
N HIS A 318 -2.34 -9.19 17.49
CA HIS A 318 -1.59 -8.62 16.39
C HIS A 318 -0.16 -8.32 16.81
N THR A 319 0.81 -8.93 16.14
CA THR A 319 2.22 -8.65 16.38
C THR A 319 2.76 -7.68 15.33
N THR A 320 3.40 -6.61 15.77
CA THR A 320 3.95 -5.57 14.90
C THR A 320 5.24 -4.96 15.49
N ASN A 321 5.89 -4.04 14.77
CA ASN A 321 7.00 -3.26 15.30
C ASN A 321 6.49 -2.08 16.15
N ILE A 322 7.41 -1.36 16.79
CA ILE A 322 7.07 -0.24 17.69
C ILE A 322 6.32 0.88 16.94
N TYR A 323 6.70 1.18 15.70
CA TYR A 323 6.01 2.18 14.88
C TYR A 323 4.57 1.78 14.57
N GLY A 324 4.35 0.54 14.13
CA GLY A 324 3.01 0.02 13.87
C GLY A 324 2.15 -0.01 15.13
N ALA A 325 2.75 -0.31 16.27
CA ALA A 325 2.06 -0.26 17.56
C ALA A 325 1.59 1.17 17.88
N GLU A 326 2.49 2.15 17.77
CA GLU A 326 2.14 3.56 17.99
C GLU A 326 1.00 4.00 17.08
N ARG A 327 1.08 3.71 15.79
CA ARG A 327 0.03 4.10 14.85
C ARG A 327 -1.31 3.49 15.19
N ILE A 328 -1.36 2.21 15.54
CA ILE A 328 -2.61 1.58 15.93
C ILE A 328 -3.14 2.17 17.24
N ILE A 329 -2.27 2.43 18.22
CA ILE A 329 -2.64 3.02 19.51
C ILE A 329 -3.19 4.45 19.35
N THR A 330 -2.61 5.25 18.44
CA THR A 330 -2.90 6.68 18.29
C THR A 330 -3.95 6.99 17.21
N GLN A 331 -4.08 6.12 16.19
CA GLN A 331 -4.89 6.36 14.99
C GLN A 331 -5.86 5.22 14.66
N GLY A 332 -5.70 4.04 15.28
CA GLY A 332 -6.45 2.82 14.95
C GLY A 332 -5.86 2.02 13.78
N ILE A 333 -6.53 0.94 13.39
CA ILE A 333 -6.13 0.07 12.28
C ILE A 333 -6.23 0.83 10.95
N ASP A 334 -5.09 0.99 10.28
CA ASP A 334 -4.99 1.53 8.93
C ASP A 334 -4.78 0.42 7.89
N PHE A 335 -5.76 0.26 7.00
CA PHE A 335 -5.68 -0.69 5.88
C PHE A 335 -4.67 -0.28 4.80
N GLY A 336 -4.26 1.00 4.74
CA GLY A 336 -3.17 1.45 3.87
C GLY A 336 -1.83 0.78 4.22
N GLU A 337 -1.69 0.34 5.46
CA GLU A 337 -0.50 -0.35 5.97
C GLU A 337 -0.55 -1.87 5.78
N CYS A 338 -1.69 -2.41 5.33
CA CYS A 338 -1.92 -3.83 5.16
C CYS A 338 -1.51 -4.32 3.76
N ASN A 339 -1.22 -5.62 3.65
CA ASN A 339 -0.75 -6.23 2.40
C ASN A 339 -1.86 -6.98 1.68
N ARG A 340 -1.83 -6.91 0.34
CA ARG A 340 -2.60 -7.81 -0.55
C ARG A 340 -1.90 -9.16 -0.68
N ARG A 341 -2.53 -10.09 -1.40
CA ARG A 341 -2.02 -11.44 -1.71
C ARG A 341 -1.65 -12.23 -0.46
N GLN A 342 -2.46 -12.08 0.58
CA GLN A 342 -2.37 -12.87 1.81
C GLN A 342 -3.41 -14.01 1.78
N ASP A 343 -3.48 -14.82 2.83
CA ASP A 343 -4.35 -16.02 2.84
C ASP A 343 -5.83 -15.69 2.57
N PHE A 344 -6.30 -14.54 3.06
CA PHE A 344 -7.69 -14.09 2.99
C PHE A 344 -7.82 -12.68 2.37
N GLY A 345 -6.98 -12.32 1.41
CA GLY A 345 -7.07 -11.03 0.71
C GLY A 345 -6.30 -11.04 -0.61
N GLY A 346 -7.02 -11.22 -1.72
CA GLY A 346 -6.41 -11.31 -3.07
C GLY A 346 -6.24 -9.94 -3.71
N THR A 347 -7.37 -9.36 -4.12
CA THR A 347 -7.45 -7.98 -4.63
C THR A 347 -7.61 -6.96 -3.51
N THR A 348 -8.09 -7.41 -2.34
CA THR A 348 -8.27 -6.61 -1.13
C THR A 348 -7.12 -6.82 -0.14
N VAL A 349 -6.93 -5.83 0.75
CA VAL A 349 -6.01 -5.92 1.88
C VAL A 349 -6.73 -6.49 3.10
N SER A 350 -6.00 -7.05 4.05
CA SER A 350 -6.60 -7.51 5.31
C SER A 350 -5.66 -7.29 6.49
N TYR A 351 -6.25 -7.04 7.65
CA TYR A 351 -5.56 -6.92 8.93
C TYR A 351 -5.64 -8.25 9.67
N TYR A 352 -4.49 -8.89 9.87
CA TYR A 352 -4.40 -10.26 10.39
C TYR A 352 -4.14 -10.31 11.88
N LEU A 353 -4.88 -11.21 12.52
CA LEU A 353 -4.84 -11.49 13.95
C LEU A 353 -4.60 -12.98 14.17
N ASN A 354 -3.74 -13.33 15.12
CA ASN A 354 -3.60 -14.69 15.62
C ASN A 354 -4.63 -14.94 16.72
N ASP A 355 -5.20 -16.14 16.79
CA ASP A 355 -6.10 -16.56 17.88
C ASP A 355 -5.34 -17.24 19.04
N ASN A 356 -4.00 -17.28 18.95
CA ASN A 356 -3.15 -17.93 19.94
C ASN A 356 -1.95 -17.05 20.28
N PHE A 357 -1.82 -16.70 21.57
CA PHE A 357 -0.79 -15.80 22.05
C PHE A 357 0.64 -16.32 21.79
N LYS A 358 0.88 -17.63 21.94
CA LYS A 358 2.19 -18.24 21.65
C LYS A 358 2.59 -18.05 20.20
N ARG A 359 1.62 -18.05 19.27
CA ARG A 359 1.88 -17.82 17.84
C ARG A 359 2.21 -16.35 17.55
N ALA A 360 1.57 -15.42 18.25
CA ALA A 360 1.91 -14.00 18.19
C ALA A 360 3.36 -13.75 18.68
N ILE A 361 3.76 -14.38 19.79
CA ILE A 361 5.15 -14.35 20.30
C ILE A 361 6.10 -14.99 19.30
N GLU A 362 5.78 -16.19 18.80
CA GLU A 362 6.58 -16.90 17.80
C GLU A 362 6.83 -16.00 16.59
N PHE A 363 5.80 -15.35 16.06
CA PHE A 363 5.94 -14.41 14.96
C PHE A 363 6.87 -13.24 15.32
N GLY A 364 6.68 -12.61 16.49
CA GLY A 364 7.51 -11.51 16.98
C GLY A 364 8.99 -11.87 17.02
N ARG A 365 9.33 -13.03 17.59
CA ARG A 365 10.71 -13.53 17.67
C ARG A 365 11.37 -13.69 16.31
N HIS A 366 10.63 -14.19 15.32
CA HIS A 366 11.19 -14.47 14.00
C HIS A 366 11.27 -13.22 13.12
N ARG A 367 10.33 -12.27 13.30
CA ARG A 367 10.14 -11.10 12.43
C ARG A 367 10.78 -9.81 12.95
N TYR A 368 10.88 -9.65 14.26
CA TYR A 368 11.27 -8.41 14.92
C TYR A 368 12.29 -8.71 16.01
N ILE A 369 13.53 -9.06 15.61
CA ILE A 369 14.56 -9.59 16.52
C ILE A 369 14.91 -8.64 17.67
N LYS A 370 14.84 -7.32 17.44
CA LYS A 370 15.18 -6.30 18.44
C LYS A 370 14.01 -6.04 19.38
N SER A 371 12.94 -5.43 18.86
CA SER A 371 11.80 -5.00 19.66
C SER A 371 10.51 -5.24 18.88
N CYS A 372 9.46 -5.65 19.58
CA CYS A 372 8.14 -5.84 18.98
C CYS A 372 7.03 -5.48 19.95
N ALA A 373 5.84 -5.28 19.40
CA ALA A 373 4.63 -5.10 20.19
C ALA A 373 3.60 -6.17 19.82
N ILE A 374 2.79 -6.57 20.79
CA ILE A 374 1.62 -7.41 20.60
C ILE A 374 0.41 -6.64 21.11
N ILE A 375 -0.52 -6.35 20.21
CA ILE A 375 -1.81 -5.72 20.54
C ILE A 375 -2.80 -6.84 20.81
N VAL A 376 -3.47 -6.77 21.95
CA VAL A 376 -4.44 -7.77 22.40
C VAL A 376 -5.84 -7.21 22.20
N TYR A 377 -6.66 -7.89 21.41
CA TYR A 377 -8.04 -7.54 21.12
C TYR A 377 -8.99 -8.56 21.76
N TYR A 378 -10.14 -8.09 22.23
CA TYR A 378 -11.28 -8.93 22.56
C TYR A 378 -12.31 -8.83 21.44
N ILE A 379 -12.54 -9.93 20.72
CA ILE A 379 -13.46 -9.97 19.58
C ILE A 379 -14.43 -11.12 19.82
N PRO A 380 -15.55 -10.88 20.53
CA PRO A 380 -16.52 -11.93 20.78
C PRO A 380 -17.20 -12.37 19.48
N VAL A 381 -17.62 -13.63 19.42
CA VAL A 381 -18.36 -14.18 18.27
C VAL A 381 -19.59 -13.33 17.95
N THR A 382 -20.28 -12.80 18.96
CA THR A 382 -21.43 -11.90 18.75
C THR A 382 -21.10 -10.61 18.00
N LEU A 383 -19.86 -10.11 18.08
CA LEU A 383 -19.41 -8.97 17.28
C LEU A 383 -19.18 -9.39 15.82
N LEU A 384 -18.66 -10.60 15.60
CA LEU A 384 -18.48 -11.17 14.26
C LEU A 384 -19.82 -11.46 13.60
N GLU A 385 -20.80 -12.01 14.32
CA GLU A 385 -22.16 -12.30 13.84
C GLU A 385 -22.96 -11.05 13.43
N GLN A 386 -22.58 -9.87 13.94
CA GLN A 386 -23.17 -8.58 13.53
C GLN A 386 -22.63 -8.07 12.19
N HIS A 387 -21.67 -8.78 11.60
CA HIS A 387 -20.96 -8.42 10.39
C HIS A 387 -20.91 -9.63 9.45
N ASP A 388 -20.56 -9.40 8.19
CA ASP A 388 -20.42 -10.50 7.25
C ASP A 388 -19.13 -11.27 7.56
N HIS A 389 -19.27 -12.36 8.32
CA HIS A 389 -18.17 -13.21 8.76
C HIS A 389 -18.15 -14.55 8.01
N LEU A 390 -16.98 -14.90 7.46
CA LEU A 390 -16.76 -16.20 6.82
C LEU A 390 -15.84 -17.08 7.69
N ASP A 391 -16.38 -18.18 8.23
CA ASP A 391 -15.57 -19.20 8.90
C ASP A 391 -15.17 -20.31 7.91
N LEU A 392 -13.86 -20.50 7.75
CA LEU A 392 -13.22 -21.52 6.91
C LEU A 392 -12.50 -22.59 7.74
N GLY A 393 -12.68 -22.59 9.07
CA GLY A 393 -12.03 -23.52 10.01
C GLY A 393 -12.32 -24.99 9.73
N GLU A 394 -13.55 -25.30 9.31
CA GLU A 394 -13.99 -26.68 9.08
C GLU A 394 -14.11 -27.05 7.58
N ASP A 395 -14.16 -26.08 6.67
CA ASP A 395 -14.26 -26.33 5.22
C ASP A 395 -12.90 -26.25 4.52
N ASN A 396 -12.13 -27.33 4.63
CA ASN A 396 -10.79 -27.42 4.03
C ASN A 396 -10.81 -27.25 2.49
N ASN A 397 -11.88 -27.65 1.81
CA ASN A 397 -11.96 -27.55 0.35
C ASN A 397 -12.17 -26.10 -0.08
N LYS A 398 -13.08 -25.38 0.61
CA LYS A 398 -13.30 -23.96 0.40
C LYS A 398 -12.09 -23.14 0.82
N TRP A 399 -11.51 -23.42 1.98
CA TRP A 399 -10.27 -22.81 2.45
C TRP A 399 -9.14 -22.89 1.41
N LYS A 400 -8.87 -24.08 0.85
CA LYS A 400 -7.85 -24.26 -0.20
C LYS A 400 -8.13 -23.38 -1.41
N LYS A 401 -9.37 -23.31 -1.89
CA LYS A 401 -9.75 -22.48 -3.04
C LYS A 401 -9.54 -20.99 -2.75
N VAL A 402 -10.00 -20.53 -1.59
CA VAL A 402 -9.87 -19.14 -1.12
C VAL A 402 -8.41 -18.73 -1.01
N VAL A 403 -7.60 -19.52 -0.30
CA VAL A 403 -6.18 -19.21 -0.09
C VAL A 403 -5.41 -19.22 -1.41
N HIS A 404 -5.67 -20.21 -2.27
CA HIS A 404 -5.00 -20.30 -3.56
C HIS A 404 -5.28 -19.05 -4.41
N ARG A 405 -6.56 -18.68 -4.57
CA ARG A 405 -6.94 -17.48 -5.33
C ARG A 405 -6.38 -16.21 -4.71
N SER A 406 -6.48 -16.06 -3.39
CA SER A 406 -5.99 -14.88 -2.68
C SER A 406 -4.47 -14.70 -2.86
N ARG A 407 -3.68 -15.76 -2.65
CA ARG A 407 -2.22 -15.72 -2.86
C ARG A 407 -1.85 -15.45 -4.32
N SER A 408 -2.65 -15.89 -5.30
CA SER A 408 -2.49 -15.55 -6.71
C SER A 408 -2.98 -14.13 -7.09
N GLY A 409 -3.49 -13.34 -6.15
CA GLY A 409 -4.02 -12.01 -6.40
C GLY A 409 -5.32 -11.99 -7.20
N LEU A 410 -6.05 -13.10 -7.22
CA LEU A 410 -7.33 -13.24 -7.88
C LEU A 410 -8.46 -12.93 -6.90
N SER A 411 -9.51 -12.26 -7.41
CA SER A 411 -10.72 -12.03 -6.62
C SER A 411 -11.38 -13.34 -6.21
N ASN A 412 -11.95 -13.39 -5.02
CA ASN A 412 -12.73 -14.53 -4.54
C ASN A 412 -13.74 -14.10 -3.47
N GLU A 413 -14.64 -15.00 -3.09
CA GLU A 413 -15.75 -14.68 -2.18
C GLU A 413 -15.30 -14.02 -0.87
N VAL A 414 -14.11 -14.37 -0.35
CA VAL A 414 -13.58 -13.79 0.89
C VAL A 414 -13.39 -12.27 0.78
N ASP A 415 -13.23 -11.72 -0.43
CA ASP A 415 -13.06 -10.29 -0.67
C ASP A 415 -14.31 -9.47 -0.35
N ASP A 416 -15.49 -10.12 -0.34
CA ASP A 416 -16.78 -9.47 -0.09
C ASP A 416 -17.19 -9.52 1.40
N TYR A 417 -16.49 -10.28 2.25
CA TYR A 417 -16.79 -10.39 3.68
C TYR A 417 -16.09 -9.31 4.52
N ASP A 418 -16.73 -8.90 5.61
CA ASP A 418 -16.15 -8.01 6.63
C ASP A 418 -14.97 -8.67 7.37
N SER A 419 -15.04 -9.99 7.55
CA SER A 419 -13.96 -10.79 8.13
C SER A 419 -13.95 -12.25 7.66
N ALA A 420 -12.79 -12.89 7.80
CA ALA A 420 -12.65 -14.32 7.56
C ALA A 420 -11.77 -14.99 8.62
N TYR A 421 -12.19 -16.15 9.11
CA TYR A 421 -11.41 -16.97 10.05
C TYR A 421 -11.02 -18.30 9.40
N GLY A 422 -9.83 -18.81 9.71
CA GLY A 422 -9.44 -20.15 9.30
C GLY A 422 -7.93 -20.42 9.42
N PRO A 423 -7.47 -21.58 8.95
CA PRO A 423 -6.08 -21.98 9.07
C PRO A 423 -5.10 -21.08 8.31
N GLN A 424 -3.89 -20.93 8.85
CA GLN A 424 -2.76 -20.30 8.16
C GLN A 424 -2.15 -21.25 7.14
N ALA A 425 -1.76 -20.75 5.96
CA ALA A 425 -1.05 -21.55 4.98
C ALA A 425 0.43 -21.71 5.34
N THR A 426 0.93 -22.95 5.43
CA THR A 426 2.35 -23.22 5.74
C THR A 426 3.28 -23.07 4.54
N ASN A 427 2.74 -23.16 3.33
CA ASN A 427 3.47 -23.09 2.07
C ASN A 427 2.94 -22.01 1.12
N GLY A 428 2.26 -20.99 1.66
CA GLY A 428 1.65 -19.91 0.86
C GLY A 428 2.63 -19.16 -0.04
N ALA A 429 3.87 -18.94 0.40
CA ALA A 429 4.90 -18.31 -0.43
C ALA A 429 5.31 -19.17 -1.63
N LYS A 430 5.32 -20.50 -1.48
CA LYS A 430 5.69 -21.43 -2.56
C LYS A 430 4.62 -21.50 -3.66
N LEU A 431 3.36 -21.17 -3.35
CA LEU A 431 2.31 -21.06 -4.37
C LEU A 431 2.57 -19.96 -5.40
N LEU A 432 3.30 -18.90 -5.03
CA LEU A 432 3.67 -17.86 -5.98
C LEU A 432 4.60 -18.40 -7.07
N ASN A 433 5.34 -19.47 -6.77
CA ASN A 433 6.35 -20.06 -7.65
C ASN A 433 5.83 -21.31 -8.37
N ASP A 434 4.91 -22.04 -7.73
CA ASP A 434 4.27 -23.22 -8.28
C ASP A 434 2.75 -23.18 -8.03
N PRO A 435 1.95 -22.74 -9.02
CA PRO A 435 0.49 -22.69 -8.88
C PRO A 435 -0.15 -24.09 -8.77
N ASN A 436 0.57 -25.18 -9.08
CA ASN A 436 0.06 -26.53 -8.93
C ASN A 436 0.37 -27.12 -7.54
N LEU A 437 1.08 -26.39 -6.68
CA LEU A 437 1.47 -26.87 -5.37
C LEU A 437 0.23 -27.12 -4.49
N THR A 438 0.19 -28.29 -3.86
CA THR A 438 -0.88 -28.60 -2.90
C THR A 438 -0.75 -27.75 -1.64
N LEU A 439 -1.79 -26.97 -1.34
CA LEU A 439 -1.89 -26.16 -0.12
C LEU A 439 -1.90 -27.02 1.15
N LYS A 440 -1.13 -26.58 2.14
CA LYS A 440 -1.04 -27.23 3.45
C LYS A 440 -1.45 -26.24 4.55
N ALA A 441 -2.60 -26.54 5.17
CA ALA A 441 -3.05 -25.86 6.37
C ALA A 441 -2.07 -26.12 7.52
N SER A 442 -1.81 -25.10 8.32
CA SER A 442 -1.04 -25.25 9.55
C SER A 442 -1.91 -25.89 10.62
N VAL A 443 -1.41 -26.97 11.24
CA VAL A 443 -2.13 -27.66 12.30
C VAL A 443 -2.17 -26.75 13.55
N GLY A 444 -3.37 -26.36 13.96
CA GLY A 444 -3.59 -25.55 15.16
C GLY A 444 -2.99 -24.14 15.08
N LYS A 445 -2.83 -23.58 13.86
CA LYS A 445 -2.58 -22.16 13.67
C LYS A 445 -3.68 -21.58 12.78
N ASN A 446 -4.67 -20.96 13.42
CA ASN A 446 -5.69 -20.22 12.71
C ASN A 446 -5.37 -18.72 12.77
N GLN A 447 -6.11 -17.95 11.99
CA GLN A 447 -6.01 -16.51 11.94
C GLN A 447 -7.39 -15.91 11.63
N LEU A 448 -7.63 -14.72 12.17
CA LEU A 448 -8.75 -13.88 11.80
C LEU A 448 -8.23 -12.73 10.93
N ALA A 449 -8.80 -12.58 9.75
CA ALA A 449 -8.58 -11.45 8.86
C ALA A 449 -9.75 -10.48 9.00
N ILE A 450 -9.47 -9.25 9.44
CA ILE A 450 -10.41 -8.13 9.39
C ILE A 450 -10.22 -7.44 8.04
N LYS A 451 -11.31 -7.17 7.33
CA LYS A 451 -11.26 -6.75 5.92
C LYS A 451 -11.87 -5.40 5.64
N THR A 452 -12.75 -4.92 6.52
CA THR A 452 -13.45 -3.65 6.30
C THR A 452 -13.16 -2.63 7.39
N ARG A 453 -13.21 -1.36 7.01
CA ARG A 453 -13.07 -0.21 7.92
C ARG A 453 -14.18 -0.14 8.96
N LYS A 454 -15.36 -0.69 8.64
CA LYS A 454 -16.50 -0.71 9.57
C LYS A 454 -16.19 -1.63 10.74
N LEU A 455 -15.78 -2.87 10.46
CA LEU A 455 -15.43 -3.83 11.51
C LEU A 455 -14.15 -3.43 12.24
N SER A 456 -13.13 -2.91 11.55
CA SER A 456 -11.87 -2.52 12.19
C SER A 456 -12.06 -1.48 13.29
N LYS A 457 -12.92 -0.47 13.09
CA LYS A 457 -13.26 0.52 14.13
C LYS A 457 -13.88 -0.11 15.37
N LYS A 458 -14.69 -1.15 15.20
CA LYS A 458 -15.27 -1.90 16.33
C LYS A 458 -14.19 -2.74 17.03
N VAL A 459 -13.30 -3.37 16.27
CA VAL A 459 -12.16 -4.13 16.81
C VAL A 459 -11.20 -3.21 17.59
N ASP A 460 -10.83 -2.05 17.06
CA ASP A 460 -9.99 -1.04 17.74
C ASP A 460 -10.58 -0.61 19.08
N SER A 461 -11.90 -0.39 19.13
CA SER A 461 -12.58 -0.04 20.37
C SER A 461 -12.56 -1.16 21.42
N ASN A 462 -12.17 -2.38 21.06
CA ASN A 462 -12.05 -3.54 21.93
C ASN A 462 -10.60 -4.00 22.16
N ILE A 463 -9.62 -3.10 22.03
CA ILE A 463 -8.26 -3.35 22.51
C ILE A 463 -8.33 -3.58 24.04
N VAL A 464 -7.81 -4.71 24.50
CA VAL A 464 -7.64 -5.04 25.92
C VAL A 464 -6.41 -4.33 26.46
N GLY A 465 -5.33 -4.33 25.68
CA GLY A 465 -4.06 -3.69 26.02
C GLY A 465 -2.97 -4.02 25.01
N VAL A 466 -1.77 -3.52 25.25
CA VAL A 466 -0.60 -3.74 24.40
C VAL A 466 0.56 -4.26 25.24
N ILE A 467 1.30 -5.22 24.72
CA ILE A 467 2.55 -5.71 25.30
C ILE A 467 3.69 -5.20 24.41
N ILE A 468 4.64 -4.47 24.98
CA ILE A 468 5.81 -3.97 24.26
C ILE A 468 7.05 -4.65 24.82
N TYR A 469 7.74 -5.41 23.98
CA TYR A 469 9.05 -5.97 24.28
C TYR A 469 10.11 -4.96 23.81
N ARG A 470 10.80 -4.32 24.76
CA ARG A 470 11.95 -3.46 24.50
C ARG A 470 13.23 -4.20 24.87
N ASN A 471 14.27 -4.05 24.06
CA ASN A 471 15.53 -4.77 24.20
C ASN A 471 16.72 -3.86 23.96
#